data_AF-A0A1X7CZ03-F1
#
_entry.id   AF-A0A1X7CZ03-F1
#
_cell.length_a   1.000
_cell.length_b   1.000
_cell.length_c   1.000
_cell.angle_alpha   90.00
_cell.angle_beta   90.00
_cell.angle_gamma   90.00
#
_symmetry.space_group_name_H-M   'P 1'
#
loop_
_entity.id
_entity.type
_entity.pdbx_description
1 polymer ?
#
loop_
_entity_poly.entity_id
_entity_poly.type
_entity_poly.pdbx_seq_one_letter_code
_entity_poly.pdbx_strand_id
1 'polypeptide(L)'
;MVFETLDEDRRFGLMVTTGYKAGLPLVWLPRESNAECLGLSKEWVLANWGKWIYPDCEVSQVLVIEGYKPGSHVGKFDYPPADGRLVSH
;
A
#
# COMPACT_ATOMS: atom_id res chain seq x y z
N MET A 1 1.83 1.45 -1.73
CA MET A 1 3.03 2.28 -2.02
C MET A 1 2.74 3.71 -1.61
N VAL A 2 3.71 4.41 -1.03
CA VAL A 2 3.60 5.86 -0.75
C VAL A 2 4.00 6.63 -2.01
N PHE A 3 3.27 7.69 -2.34
CA PHE A 3 3.65 8.64 -3.39
C PHE A 3 3.59 10.08 -2.86
N GLU A 4 4.35 10.96 -3.49
CA GLU A 4 4.41 12.39 -3.18
C GLU A 4 3.62 13.22 -4.19
N THR A 5 3.07 14.34 -3.73
CA THR A 5 2.37 15.33 -4.56
C THR A 5 3.02 16.71 -4.39
N LEU A 6 2.63 17.66 -5.24
CA LEU A 6 3.04 19.06 -5.15
C LEU A 6 2.13 19.89 -4.23
N ASP A 7 1.07 19.28 -3.69
CA ASP A 7 0.13 19.93 -2.77
C ASP A 7 0.68 19.82 -1.33
N GLU A 8 1.03 20.95 -0.70
CA GLU A 8 1.59 20.93 0.65
C GLU A 8 0.61 20.46 1.73
N ASP A 9 -0.70 20.64 1.51
CA ASP A 9 -1.74 20.18 2.42
C ASP A 9 -2.03 18.69 2.26
N ARG A 10 -1.62 18.10 1.12
CA ARG A 10 -1.77 16.67 0.77
C ARG A 10 -0.52 16.08 0.15
N ARG A 11 0.61 16.32 0.80
CA ARG A 11 1.95 15.98 0.26
C ARG A 11 2.10 14.49 0.00
N PHE A 12 1.52 13.62 0.83
CA PHE A 12 1.66 12.17 0.69
C PHE A 12 0.32 11.50 0.41
N GLY A 13 0.38 10.42 -0.37
CA GLY A 13 -0.74 9.51 -0.57
C GLY A 13 -0.31 8.06 -0.60
N LEU A 14 -1.28 7.16 -0.43
CA LEU A 14 -1.09 5.73 -0.63
C LEU A 14 -1.72 5.31 -1.94
N MET A 15 -1.03 4.49 -2.72
CA MET A 15 -1.50 3.90 -3.97
C MET A 15 -1.56 2.38 -3.86
N VAL A 16 -2.59 1.80 -4.48
CA VAL A 16 -2.74 0.36 -4.66
C VAL A 16 -1.71 -0.13 -5.67
N THR A 17 -0.92 -1.13 -5.29
CA THR A 17 0.22 -1.60 -6.11
C THR A 17 -0.05 -2.87 -6.90
N THR A 18 -1.13 -3.59 -6.60
CA THR A 18 -1.43 -4.91 -7.18
C THR A 18 -2.92 -5.10 -7.42
N GLY A 19 -3.26 -6.09 -8.25
CA GLY A 19 -4.64 -6.44 -8.58
C GLY A 19 -5.34 -5.46 -9.52
N TYR A 20 -6.66 -5.58 -9.63
CA TYR A 20 -7.46 -4.82 -10.61
C TYR A 20 -7.45 -3.30 -10.40
N LYS A 21 -7.27 -2.85 -9.14
CA LYS A 21 -7.22 -1.42 -8.79
C LYS A 21 -5.79 -0.86 -8.74
N ALA A 22 -4.79 -1.60 -9.23
CA ALA A 22 -3.40 -1.15 -9.24
C ALA A 22 -3.27 0.20 -9.98
N GLY A 23 -2.44 1.09 -9.44
CA GLY A 23 -2.23 2.43 -9.97
C GLY A 23 -3.24 3.48 -9.48
N LEU A 24 -4.33 3.06 -8.83
CA LEU A 24 -5.29 4.00 -8.24
C LEU A 24 -4.81 4.49 -6.87
N PRO A 25 -4.93 5.80 -6.58
CA PRO A 25 -4.77 6.29 -5.22
C PRO A 25 -5.82 5.67 -4.29
N LEU A 26 -5.35 5.17 -3.15
CA LEU A 26 -6.17 4.67 -2.05
C LEU A 26 -6.62 5.83 -1.15
N VAL A 27 -5.68 6.67 -0.71
CA VAL A 27 -5.96 7.83 0.14
C VAL A 27 -4.90 8.91 -0.04
N TRP A 28 -5.30 10.17 0.10
CA TRP A 28 -4.44 11.34 0.23
C TRP A 28 -4.42 11.73 1.70
N LEU A 29 -3.23 11.73 2.29
CA LEU A 29 -3.08 11.94 3.71
C LEU A 29 -3.11 13.44 4.04
N PRO A 30 -3.68 13.82 5.19
CA PRO A 30 -3.73 15.21 5.60
C PRO A 30 -2.34 15.71 6.04
N ARG A 31 -2.17 17.04 6.03
CA ARG A 31 -0.92 17.72 6.43
C ARG A 31 -0.35 17.29 7.78
N GLU A 32 -1.21 16.99 8.75
CA GLU A 32 -0.84 16.50 10.09
C GLU A 32 -0.13 15.13 10.07
N SER A 33 -0.19 14.39 8.97
CA SER A 33 0.57 13.15 8.78
C SER A 33 2.06 13.39 8.47
N ASN A 34 2.43 14.62 8.08
CA ASN A 34 3.80 14.95 7.71
C ASN A 34 4.71 14.93 8.95
N ALA A 35 5.90 14.35 8.80
CA ALA A 35 7.00 14.47 9.74
C ALA A 35 7.77 15.80 9.52
N GLU A 36 8.46 16.28 10.55
CA GLU A 36 9.23 17.53 10.50
C GLU A 36 10.31 17.55 9.41
N CYS A 37 10.84 16.38 9.04
CA CYS A 37 11.92 16.19 8.09
C CYS A 37 11.46 15.94 6.63
N LEU A 38 10.34 16.53 6.21
CA LEU A 38 9.75 16.35 4.86
C LEU A 38 9.39 14.89 4.54
N GLY A 39 9.05 14.09 5.56
CA GLY A 39 8.65 12.69 5.43
C GLY A 39 7.23 12.43 5.90
N LEU A 40 6.81 11.17 5.89
CA LEU A 40 5.56 10.72 6.49
C LEU A 40 5.82 10.21 7.91
N SER A 41 5.05 10.67 8.90
CA SER A 41 5.17 10.22 10.29
C SER A 41 4.63 8.79 10.44
N LYS A 42 5.50 7.89 10.89
CA LYS A 42 5.14 6.51 11.22
C LYS A 42 4.14 6.47 12.39
N GLU A 43 4.40 7.26 13.41
CA GLU A 43 3.57 7.33 14.63
C GLU A 43 2.17 7.80 14.29
N TRP A 44 2.05 8.83 13.44
CA TRP A 44 0.74 9.31 12.97
C TRP A 44 0.00 8.23 12.19
N VAL A 45 0.68 7.56 11.24
CA VAL A 45 0.09 6.47 10.42
C VAL A 45 -0.47 5.36 11.30
N LEU A 46 0.30 4.91 12.31
CA LEU A 46 -0.15 3.87 13.22
C LEU A 46 -1.36 4.31 14.05
N ALA A 47 -1.33 5.53 14.60
CA ALA A 47 -2.42 6.07 15.42
C ALA A 47 -3.70 6.37 14.63
N ASN A 48 -3.59 6.60 13.33
CA ASN A 48 -4.70 7.02 12.46
C ASN A 48 -5.13 5.97 11.45
N TRP A 49 -4.56 4.77 11.51
CA TRP A 49 -4.75 3.71 10.51
C TRP A 49 -6.23 3.42 10.23
N GLY A 50 -7.00 3.10 11.27
CA GLY A 50 -8.42 2.77 11.15
C GLY A 50 -9.31 3.96 10.77
N LYS A 51 -8.85 5.20 10.96
CA LYS A 51 -9.60 6.39 10.58
C LYS A 51 -9.39 6.77 9.12
N TRP A 52 -8.15 6.69 8.65
CA TRP A 52 -7.74 7.30 7.39
C TRP A 52 -7.33 6.30 6.32
N ILE A 53 -6.76 5.15 6.68
CA ILE A 53 -6.09 4.27 5.73
C ILE A 53 -6.94 3.05 5.41
N TYR A 54 -7.25 2.24 6.43
CA TYR A 54 -8.05 1.04 6.23
C TYR A 54 -8.91 0.73 7.46
N PRO A 55 -10.13 1.27 7.52
CA PRO A 55 -11.03 1.10 8.68
C PRO A 55 -11.39 -0.35 8.98
N ASP A 56 -11.47 -1.20 7.95
CA ASP A 56 -11.90 -2.59 8.07
C ASP A 56 -10.74 -3.57 8.36
N CYS A 57 -9.52 -3.06 8.55
CA CYS A 57 -8.33 -3.88 8.77
C CYS A 57 -7.49 -3.29 9.90
N GLU A 58 -7.34 -4.04 10.99
CA GLU A 58 -6.50 -3.63 12.10
C GLU A 58 -5.04 -3.56 11.68
N VAL A 59 -4.31 -2.55 12.17
CA VAL A 59 -2.90 -2.34 11.80
C VAL A 59 -2.01 -3.53 12.17
N SER A 60 -2.37 -4.28 13.22
CA SER A 60 -1.68 -5.50 13.65
C SER A 60 -1.84 -6.67 12.69
N GLN A 61 -2.82 -6.62 11.79
CA GLN A 61 -3.06 -7.64 10.76
C GLN A 61 -2.38 -7.31 9.43
N VAL A 62 -1.71 -6.16 9.35
CA VAL A 62 -0.99 -5.73 8.16
C VAL A 62 0.34 -6.46 8.07
N LEU A 63 0.54 -7.20 6.97
CA LEU A 63 1.79 -7.87 6.66
C LEU A 63 2.78 -6.88 6.04
N VAL A 64 4.01 -6.87 6.55
CA VAL A 64 5.11 -6.03 6.06
C VAL A 64 6.17 -6.90 5.41
N ILE A 65 6.55 -6.56 4.19
CA ILE A 65 7.68 -7.18 3.48
C ILE A 65 8.84 -6.19 3.54
N GLU A 66 9.86 -6.52 4.33
CA GLU A 66 11.07 -5.71 4.40
C GLU A 66 11.90 -5.84 3.12
N GLY A 67 12.46 -4.71 2.66
CA GLY A 67 13.37 -4.70 1.53
C GLY A 67 12.74 -5.20 0.24
N TYR A 68 11.49 -4.83 -0.04
CA TYR A 68 10.81 -5.16 -1.30
C TYR A 68 11.71 -4.82 -2.50
N LYS A 69 12.24 -5.85 -3.15
CA LYS A 69 13.09 -5.73 -4.33
C LYS A 69 12.20 -5.78 -5.57
N PRO A 70 11.91 -4.65 -6.22
CA PRO A 70 11.17 -4.67 -7.47
C PRO A 70 11.93 -5.56 -8.48
N GLY A 71 11.27 -6.59 -8.99
CA GLY A 71 11.83 -7.50 -10.01
C GLY A 71 12.63 -8.70 -9.50
N SER A 72 12.80 -8.91 -8.18
CA SER A 72 13.28 -10.21 -7.69
C SER A 72 12.14 -11.23 -7.82
N HIS A 73 12.14 -11.95 -8.94
CA HIS A 73 11.31 -13.12 -9.25
C HIS A 73 10.24 -13.43 -8.20
N VAL A 74 9.04 -12.87 -8.44
CA VAL A 74 7.82 -13.55 -8.04
C VAL A 74 7.91 -14.91 -8.74
N GLY A 75 8.39 -15.93 -8.03
CA GLY A 75 8.22 -17.31 -8.47
C GLY A 75 6.75 -17.43 -8.83
N LYS A 76 6.47 -17.87 -10.07
CA LYS A 76 5.13 -17.96 -10.64
C LYS A 76 4.13 -18.28 -9.52
N PHE A 77 3.38 -17.28 -9.06
CA PHE A 77 2.11 -17.63 -8.45
C PHE A 77 1.38 -18.28 -9.60
N ASP A 78 1.12 -19.58 -9.45
CA ASP A 78 0.21 -20.32 -10.32
C ASP A 78 -1.15 -19.64 -10.20
N TYR A 79 -1.30 -18.54 -10.93
CA TYR A 79 -2.63 -18.08 -11.29
C TYR A 79 -3.20 -19.22 -12.13
N PRO A 80 -4.29 -19.85 -11.68
CA PRO A 80 -4.97 -20.80 -12.54
C PRO A 80 -5.31 -20.04 -13.83
N PRO A 81 -5.06 -20.63 -15.02
CA PRO A 81 -5.47 -20.01 -16.25
C PRO A 81 -6.97 -19.69 -16.18
N ALA A 82 -7.37 -18.62 -16.85
CA ALA A 82 -8.72 -18.05 -16.80
C ALA A 82 -9.84 -19.02 -17.25
N ASP A 83 -9.49 -20.24 -17.63
CA ASP A 83 -10.38 -21.33 -18.04
C ASP A 83 -10.58 -22.41 -16.95
N GLY A 84 -10.02 -22.25 -15.76
CA GLY A 84 -10.36 -23.06 -14.58
C GLY A 84 -9.90 -24.53 -14.63
N ARG A 85 -8.92 -24.88 -15.48
CA ARG A 85 -8.35 -26.24 -15.48
C ARG A 85 -7.14 -26.32 -14.55
N LEU A 86 -7.30 -27.07 -13.46
CA LEU A 86 -6.21 -27.51 -12.61
C LEU A 86 -5.34 -28.50 -13.39
N VAL A 87 -4.05 -28.19 -13.56
CA VAL A 87 -3.05 -29.14 -14.06
C VAL A 87 -2.65 -30.07 -12.91
N SER A 88 -2.93 -31.37 -13.08
CA SER A 88 -2.47 -32.43 -12.20
C SER A 88 -1.06 -32.88 -12.58
N HIS A 89 -0.14 -32.76 -11.61
CA HIS A 89 1.20 -33.35 -11.47
C HIS A 89 2.27 -33.03 -12.51
#